data_AF-A0A1M7YVL9-F1
#
_entry.id   AF-A0A1M7YVL9-F1
#
_cell.length_a   1.000
_cell.length_b   1.000
_cell.length_c   1.000
_cell.angle_alpha   90.00
_cell.angle_beta   90.00
_cell.angle_gamma   90.00
#
_symmetry.space_group_name_H-M   'P 1'
#
loop_
_entity.id
_entity.type
_entity.pdbx_description
1 polymer ?
#
loop_
_entity_poly.entity_id
_entity_poly.type
_entity_poly.pdbx_seq_one_letter_code
_entity_poly.pdbx_strand_id
1 'polypeptide(L)'
;MSEVTIIDKQNLITTLKLMLEPTRTERHATPDVSWVVPMVRDVLLEEMIVHTRGNQTKAARHLGMNRGTLRNYLAQLDEVRFR
;
A
#
# COMPACT_ATOMS: atom_id res chain seq x y z
N MET A 1 -24.78 2.16 -8.41
CA MET A 1 -24.10 2.48 -7.14
C MET A 1 -22.64 2.15 -7.34
N SER A 2 -21.77 3.15 -7.50
CA SER A 2 -20.32 2.91 -7.59
C SER A 2 -19.84 2.37 -6.24
N GLU A 3 -19.19 1.20 -6.24
CA GLU A 3 -18.56 0.66 -5.04
C GLU A 3 -17.58 1.69 -4.47
N VAL A 4 -17.75 2.06 -3.21
CA VAL A 4 -16.79 2.90 -2.48
C VAL A 4 -15.55 2.03 -2.26
N THR A 5 -14.59 2.12 -3.17
CA THR A 5 -13.29 1.47 -2.99
C THR A 5 -12.43 2.33 -2.06
N ILE A 6 -11.84 1.74 -1.02
CA ILE A 6 -10.97 2.44 -0.05
C ILE A 6 -9.82 3.18 -0.75
N ILE A 7 -9.34 2.64 -1.87
CA ILE A 7 -8.42 3.33 -2.77
C ILE A 7 -9.21 3.96 -3.91
N ASP A 8 -9.25 5.29 -3.96
CA ASP A 8 -9.60 6.01 -5.18
C ASP A 8 -8.44 5.84 -6.18
N LYS A 9 -8.60 4.85 -7.06
CA LYS A 9 -7.62 4.52 -8.10
C LYS A 9 -7.29 5.73 -8.98
N GLN A 10 -8.29 6.55 -9.30
CA GLN A 10 -8.10 7.69 -10.18
C GLN A 10 -7.30 8.78 -9.48
N ASN A 11 -7.63 9.07 -8.22
CA ASN A 11 -6.90 10.03 -7.41
C ASN A 11 -5.44 9.60 -7.18
N LEU A 12 -5.20 8.31 -6.86
CA LEU A 12 -3.85 7.76 -6.69
C LEU A 12 -3.01 7.92 -7.96
N ILE A 13 -3.56 7.51 -9.11
CA ILE A 13 -2.86 7.61 -10.41
C ILE A 13 -2.57 9.07 -10.76
N THR A 14 -3.53 9.98 -10.58
CA THR A 14 -3.35 11.40 -10.85
C THR A 14 -2.25 12.00 -9.97
N THR A 15 -2.27 11.68 -8.67
CA THR A 15 -1.27 12.18 -7.71
C THR A 15 0.13 11.66 -8.03
N LEU A 16 0.27 10.36 -8.32
CA LEU A 16 1.56 9.78 -8.71
C LEU A 16 2.10 10.40 -10.00
N LYS A 17 1.24 10.62 -11.00
CA LYS A 17 1.62 11.28 -12.26
C LYS A 17 2.17 12.68 -12.00
N LEU A 18 1.50 13.47 -11.15
CA LEU A 18 1.92 14.83 -10.78
C LEU A 18 3.30 14.84 -10.11
N MET A 19 3.54 13.95 -9.14
CA MET A 19 4.83 13.88 -8.44
C MET A 19 5.98 13.39 -9.34
N LEU A 20 5.66 12.57 -10.34
CA LEU A 20 6.64 12.03 -11.28
C LEU A 20 6.82 12.93 -12.51
N GLU A 21 6.07 14.02 -12.68
CA GLU A 21 6.26 14.97 -13.80
C GLU A 21 7.71 15.43 -13.97
N PRO A 22 8.48 15.75 -12.89
CA PRO A 22 9.88 16.15 -13.03
C PRO A 22 10.75 15.12 -13.76
N THR A 23 10.42 13.83 -13.64
CA THR A 23 11.16 12.73 -14.29
C THR A 23 10.92 12.65 -15.80
N ARG A 24 9.92 13.37 -16.33
CA ARG A 24 9.62 13.40 -17.77
C ARG A 24 10.53 14.37 -18.53
N THR A 25 10.99 15.43 -17.87
CA THR A 25 11.80 16.48 -18.50
C THR A 25 13.27 16.37 -18.10
N GLU A 26 13.55 15.95 -16.86
CA GLU A 26 14.89 15.87 -16.31
C GLU A 26 15.30 14.42 -16.04
N ARG A 27 16.38 13.97 -16.70
CA ARG A 27 16.89 12.60 -16.59
C ARG A 27 17.36 12.21 -15.18
N HIS A 28 17.72 13.20 -14.36
CA HIS A 28 18.24 13.01 -13.01
C HIS A 28 17.30 13.54 -11.92
N ALA A 29 16.03 13.81 -12.26
CA ALA A 29 15.06 14.16 -11.24
C ALA A 29 14.89 13.00 -10.25
N THR A 30 15.01 13.31 -8.96
CA THR A 30 14.81 12.37 -7.86
C THR A 30 13.65 12.84 -7.00
N PRO A 31 12.40 12.81 -7.51
CA PRO A 31 11.25 13.16 -6.69
C PRO A 31 11.13 12.17 -5.53
N ASP A 32 10.84 12.68 -4.33
CA ASP A 32 10.65 11.84 -3.17
C ASP A 32 9.31 11.10 -3.25
N VAL A 33 9.40 9.80 -3.50
CA VAL A 33 8.26 8.85 -3.51
C VAL A 33 8.45 7.76 -2.46
N SER A 34 9.30 7.99 -1.46
CA SER A 34 9.60 7.02 -0.39
C SER A 34 8.36 6.59 0.39
N TRP A 35 7.33 7.45 0.45
CA TRP A 35 6.07 7.20 1.11
C TRP A 35 5.10 6.30 0.32
N VAL A 36 5.26 6.20 -1.01
CA VAL A 36 4.30 5.51 -1.89
C VAL A 36 4.28 4.01 -1.61
N VAL A 37 5.45 3.38 -1.53
CA VAL A 37 5.55 1.93 -1.31
C VAL A 37 4.99 1.53 0.07
N PRO A 38 5.34 2.21 1.18
CA PRO A 38 4.68 1.99 2.47
C PRO A 38 3.16 2.16 2.38
N MET A 39 2.66 3.28 1.86
CA MET A 39 1.23 3.55 1.77
C MET A 39 0.47 2.45 1.01
N VAL A 40 0.95 2.06 -0.18
CA VAL A 40 0.31 1.02 -0.99
C VAL A 40 0.36 -0.34 -0.30
N ARG A 41 1.50 -0.69 0.30
CA ARG A 41 1.66 -1.93 1.05
C ARG A 41 0.66 -1.97 2.20
N ASP A 42 0.58 -0.91 2.98
CA ASP A 42 -0.18 -0.86 4.22
C ASP A 42 -1.67 -1.05 3.95
N VAL A 43 -2.23 -0.33 2.97
CA VAL A 43 -3.62 -0.52 2.55
C VAL A 43 -3.87 -1.93 2.00
N LEU A 44 -2.94 -2.47 1.21
CA LEU A 44 -3.07 -3.83 0.65
C LEU A 44 -3.10 -4.90 1.77
N LEU A 45 -2.27 -4.74 2.80
CA LEU A 45 -2.21 -5.68 3.91
C LEU A 45 -3.50 -5.66 4.73
N GLU A 46 -4.02 -4.48 5.04
CA GLU A 46 -5.30 -4.32 5.76
C GLU A 46 -6.46 -4.94 4.97
N GLU A 47 -6.58 -4.61 3.68
CA GLU A 47 -7.62 -5.16 2.82
C GLU A 47 -7.52 -6.67 2.67
N MET A 48 -6.30 -7.21 2.58
CA MET A 48 -6.13 -8.65 2.50
C MET A 48 -6.56 -9.34 3.80
N ILE A 49 -6.30 -8.75 4.95
CA ILE A 49 -6.75 -9.26 6.24
C ILE A 49 -8.28 -9.21 6.35
N VAL A 50 -8.92 -8.12 5.89
CA VAL A 50 -10.39 -8.03 5.81
C VAL A 50 -10.94 -9.10 4.87
N HIS A 51 -10.37 -9.22 3.67
CA HIS A 51 -10.77 -10.20 2.65
C HIS A 51 -10.67 -11.64 3.15
N THR A 52 -9.64 -11.97 3.95
CA THR A 52 -9.47 -13.29 4.55
C THR A 52 -10.08 -13.44 5.93
N ARG A 53 -10.86 -12.45 6.40
CA ARG A 53 -11.56 -12.44 7.70
C ARG A 53 -10.61 -12.69 8.88
N GLY A 54 -9.46 -12.00 8.89
CA GLY A 54 -8.46 -12.13 9.95
C GLY A 54 -7.49 -13.31 9.77
N ASN A 55 -7.68 -14.17 8.77
CA ASN A 55 -6.80 -15.33 8.58
C ASN A 55 -5.49 -14.92 7.90
N GLN A 56 -4.46 -14.69 8.72
CA GLN A 56 -3.12 -14.30 8.27
C GLN A 56 -2.45 -15.35 7.37
N THR A 57 -2.66 -16.65 7.61
CA THR A 57 -2.07 -17.71 6.77
C THR A 57 -2.67 -17.68 5.37
N LYS A 58 -3.99 -17.47 5.27
CA LYS A 58 -4.68 -17.32 3.98
C LYS A 58 -4.24 -16.03 3.27
N ALA A 59 -4.16 -14.91 4.00
CA ALA A 59 -3.71 -13.63 3.46
C ALA A 59 -2.29 -13.71 2.90
N ALA A 60 -1.36 -14.28 3.67
CA ALA A 60 0.03 -14.47 3.25
C ALA A 60 0.13 -15.35 2.00
N ARG A 61 -0.71 -16.39 1.88
CA ARG A 61 -0.79 -17.23 0.68
C ARG A 61 -1.30 -16.45 -0.54
N HIS A 62 -2.32 -15.60 -0.38
CA HIS A 62 -2.82 -14.75 -1.48
C HIS A 62 -1.78 -13.72 -1.93
N LEU A 63 -1.01 -13.18 -0.99
CA LEU A 63 0.05 -12.21 -1.25
C LEU A 63 1.38 -12.86 -1.72
N GLY A 64 1.48 -14.19 -1.72
CA GLY A 64 2.69 -14.91 -2.09
C GLY A 64 3.88 -14.64 -1.15
N MET A 65 3.62 -14.31 0.12
CA MET A 65 4.66 -13.98 1.09
C MET A 65 4.66 -14.91 2.30
N ASN A 66 5.76 -14.90 3.05
CA ASN A 66 5.85 -15.61 4.31
C ASN A 66 4.88 -14.98 5.34
N ARG A 67 4.14 -15.81 6.07
CA ARG A 67 3.24 -15.37 7.14
C ARG A 67 3.95 -14.55 8.22
N GLY A 68 5.18 -14.91 8.57
CA GLY A 68 6.00 -14.17 9.54
C GLY A 68 6.28 -12.74 9.07
N THR A 69 6.56 -12.56 7.77
CA THR A 69 6.73 -11.24 7.15
C THR A 69 5.44 -10.43 7.22
N LEU A 70 4.31 -11.03 6.84
CA LEU A 70 2.99 -10.39 6.94
C LEU A 70 2.70 -9.94 8.38
N ARG A 71 2.91 -10.82 9.37
CA ARG A 71 2.70 -10.50 10.78
C ARG A 71 3.55 -9.32 11.24
N ASN A 72 4.82 -9.29 10.85
CA ASN A 72 5.72 -8.20 11.25
C ASN A 72 5.29 -6.86 10.66
N TYR A 73 4.85 -6.83 9.39
CA TYR A 73 4.30 -5.61 8.80
C TYR A 73 3.00 -5.15 9.47
N LEU A 74 2.10 -6.07 9.81
CA LEU A 74 0.87 -5.72 10.55
C LEU A 74 1.18 -5.16 11.95
N ALA A 75 2.16 -5.72 12.65
CA ALA A 75 2.58 -5.19 13.95
C ALA A 75 3.16 -3.77 13.83
N GLN A 76 3.99 -3.52 12.81
CA GLN A 76 4.51 -2.17 12.52
C GLN A 76 3.39 -1.17 12.21
N LEU A 77 2.36 -1.63 11.49
CA LEU A 77 1.19 -0.81 11.17
C LEU A 77 0.42 -0.40 12.43
N ASP A 78 0.14 -1.37 13.29
CA ASP A 78 -0.53 -1.12 14.56
C ASP A 78 0.29 -0.15 15.42
N GLU A 79 1.61 -0.32 15.53
CA GLU A 79 2.48 0.58 16.30
C GLU A 79 2.47 2.03 15.79
N VAL A 80 2.42 2.25 14.47
CA VAL A 80 2.35 3.60 13.89
C VAL A 80 0.98 4.24 14.11
N ARG A 81 -0.11 3.45 14.08
CA ARG A 81 -1.48 3.96 14.22
C ARG A 81 -1.86 4.40 15.63
N PHE A 82 -1.18 3.90 16.66
CA PHE A 82 -1.45 4.20 18.07
C PHE A 82 -0.42 5.16 18.71
N ARG A 83 0.44 5.80 17.91
CA ARG A 83 1.30 6.91 18.33
C ARG A 83 0.70 8.25 17.93
#